data_AF-A0A1I3XHJ7-F1
#
_entry.id   AF-A0A1I3XHJ7-F1
#
_cell.length_a   1.000
_cell.length_b   1.000
_cell.length_c   1.000
_cell.angle_alpha   90.00
_cell.angle_beta   90.00
_cell.angle_gamma   90.00
#
_symmetry.space_group_name_H-M   'P 1'
#
loop_
_entity.id
_entity.type
_entity.pdbx_description
1 polymer ?
#
loop_
_entity_poly.entity_id
_entity_poly.type
_entity_poly.pdbx_seq_one_letter_code
_entity_poly.pdbx_strand_id
1 'polypeptide(L)'
;MRANKLDLFQDLSRLVIAAVVGIVAASVASEARSQTVILSGSPFPESLAATTDGTLFASSLTNGGIARVKPGASEAEAWIKPGTFDTRSTFGVLADEKSGLLWVCSNDATPLGVKGPNTIEGSFVKGFDLTTGEGKISARLPAKPSICNDLAVGPDGALYVTNTLQPQILRLKKGYSELDVWVQDDKLKGGLMGLRSDRMAPCTSTPSKAANSSASNPNRESRVPSRSLRRHAQSSFRTVLGQTRPDS
;
A
#
# COMPACT_ATOMS: atom_id res chain seq x y z
N MET A 1 -8.85 74.10 -27.95
CA MET A 1 -8.72 72.68 -27.53
C MET A 1 -7.42 72.12 -28.11
N ARG A 2 -6.31 72.17 -27.35
CA ARG A 2 -5.06 71.47 -27.67
C ARG A 2 -4.94 70.32 -26.69
N ALA A 3 -5.31 69.12 -27.11
CA ALA A 3 -5.00 67.92 -26.34
C ALA A 3 -3.47 67.73 -26.37
N ASN A 4 -2.88 67.55 -25.20
CA ASN A 4 -1.43 67.43 -25.01
C ASN A 4 -0.91 66.18 -25.73
N LYS A 5 -0.19 66.38 -26.84
CA LYS A 5 0.57 65.32 -27.53
C LYS A 5 1.53 64.56 -26.58
N LEU A 6 1.93 65.18 -25.48
CA LEU A 6 2.88 64.61 -24.51
C LEU A 6 2.28 63.42 -23.72
N ASP A 7 0.99 63.48 -23.38
CA ASP A 7 0.31 62.42 -22.61
C ASP A 7 0.10 61.16 -23.46
N LEU A 8 -0.22 61.34 -24.75
CA LEU A 8 -0.43 60.24 -25.68
C LEU A 8 0.85 59.43 -25.92
N PHE A 9 2.02 60.08 -25.97
CA PHE A 9 3.32 59.40 -26.13
C PHE A 9 3.75 58.66 -24.85
N GLN A 10 3.44 59.19 -23.66
CA GLN A 10 3.73 58.51 -22.40
C GLN A 10 2.82 57.29 -22.19
N ASP A 11 1.55 57.37 -22.55
CA ASP A 11 0.62 56.24 -22.45
C ASP A 11 0.94 55.14 -23.48
N LEU A 12 1.33 55.49 -24.71
CA LEU A 12 1.84 54.51 -25.67
C LEU A 12 3.12 53.82 -25.18
N SER A 13 4.04 54.57 -24.58
CA SER A 13 5.30 54.01 -24.05
C SER A 13 5.04 53.02 -22.90
N ARG A 14 4.07 53.32 -22.01
CA ARG A 14 3.65 52.43 -20.93
C ARG A 14 2.95 51.17 -21.43
N LEU A 15 2.11 51.29 -22.44
CA LEU A 15 1.44 50.15 -23.10
C LEU A 15 2.43 49.23 -23.81
N VAL A 16 3.44 49.79 -24.49
CA VAL A 16 4.50 49.00 -25.15
C VAL A 16 5.37 48.29 -24.11
N ILE A 17 5.76 48.95 -23.03
CA ILE A 17 6.55 48.32 -21.95
C ILE A 17 5.76 47.20 -21.27
N ALA A 18 4.47 47.40 -20.97
CA ALA A 18 3.62 46.37 -20.38
C ALA A 18 3.42 45.17 -21.32
N ALA A 19 3.30 45.40 -22.63
CA ALA A 19 3.21 44.33 -23.62
C ALA A 19 4.54 43.54 -23.74
N VAL A 20 5.70 44.22 -23.70
CA VAL A 20 7.01 43.57 -23.74
C VAL A 20 7.28 42.74 -22.48
N VAL A 21 6.91 43.24 -21.28
CA VAL A 21 7.04 42.48 -20.03
C VAL A 21 6.10 41.26 -20.01
N GLY A 22 4.89 41.39 -20.54
CA GLY A 22 3.94 40.27 -20.67
C GLY A 22 4.42 39.17 -21.64
N ILE A 23 5.09 39.54 -22.73
CA ILE A 23 5.61 38.58 -23.73
C ILE A 23 6.87 37.85 -23.22
N VAL A 24 7.70 38.48 -22.38
CA VAL A 24 8.87 37.82 -21.77
C VAL A 24 8.46 36.83 -20.67
N ALA A 25 7.39 37.12 -19.92
CA ALA A 25 6.91 36.25 -18.84
C ALA A 25 6.22 34.95 -19.32
N ALA A 26 5.73 34.91 -20.56
CA ALA A 26 5.00 33.76 -21.11
C ALA A 26 5.89 32.67 -21.75
N SER A 27 7.20 32.90 -21.86
CA SER A 27 8.08 32.08 -22.70
C SER A 27 8.92 31.02 -21.95
N VAL A 28 8.81 30.91 -20.63
CA VAL A 28 9.43 29.80 -19.88
C VAL A 28 8.50 28.59 -19.86
N ALA A 29 8.11 28.11 -21.04
CA ALA A 29 7.68 26.73 -21.17
C ALA A 29 8.91 25.88 -20.85
N SER A 30 8.99 25.35 -19.63
CA SER A 30 9.96 24.32 -19.28
C SER A 30 9.71 23.16 -20.22
N GLU A 31 10.54 23.04 -21.25
CA GLU A 31 10.54 21.88 -22.12
C GLU A 31 10.76 20.67 -21.22
N ALA A 32 9.74 19.83 -21.07
CA ALA A 32 9.83 18.60 -20.30
C ALA A 32 10.87 17.72 -21.00
N ARG A 33 12.12 17.84 -20.54
CA ARG A 33 13.24 17.14 -21.15
C ARG A 33 13.02 15.65 -20.94
N SER A 34 12.65 14.95 -22.01
CA SER A 34 12.53 13.50 -21.98
C SER A 34 13.92 12.92 -21.70
N GLN A 35 14.14 12.46 -20.48
CA GLN A 35 15.39 11.86 -20.05
C GLN A 35 15.18 10.36 -19.87
N THR A 36 15.91 9.57 -20.66
CA THR A 36 16.01 8.13 -20.43
C THR A 36 16.91 7.91 -19.23
N VAL A 37 16.43 7.14 -18.26
CA VAL A 37 17.20 6.77 -17.08
C VAL A 37 17.50 5.27 -17.11
N ILE A 38 18.77 4.93 -16.89
CA ILE A 38 19.20 3.54 -16.78
C ILE A 38 19.09 3.11 -15.32
N LEU A 39 18.20 2.14 -15.03
CA LEU A 39 18.01 1.55 -13.70
C LEU A 39 19.04 0.44 -13.42
N SER A 40 20.32 0.77 -13.60
CA SER A 40 21.43 -0.15 -13.31
C SER A 40 21.34 -0.65 -11.87
N GLY A 41 21.33 -1.97 -11.67
CA GLY A 41 21.24 -2.57 -10.33
C GLY A 41 19.81 -2.77 -9.77
N SER A 42 18.76 -2.38 -10.50
CA SER A 42 17.37 -2.77 -10.21
C SER A 42 16.80 -3.63 -11.34
N PRO A 43 17.24 -4.89 -11.49
CA PRO A 43 16.64 -5.80 -12.46
C PRO A 43 15.17 -6.04 -12.09
N PHE A 44 14.31 -6.02 -13.11
CA PHE A 44 12.85 -6.17 -12.99
C PHE A 44 12.23 -5.16 -12.01
N PRO A 45 12.19 -3.87 -12.37
CA PRO A 45 11.49 -2.87 -11.58
C PRO A 45 10.00 -3.18 -11.57
N GLU A 46 9.42 -3.25 -10.37
CA GLU A 46 8.00 -3.56 -10.20
C GLU A 46 7.17 -2.28 -10.05
N SER A 47 7.70 -1.28 -9.32
CA SER A 47 7.04 -0.01 -9.07
C SER A 47 8.04 1.15 -9.08
N LEU A 48 7.52 2.36 -9.35
CA LEU A 48 8.25 3.62 -9.34
C LEU A 48 7.52 4.65 -8.46
N ALA A 49 8.27 5.47 -7.73
CA ALA A 49 7.77 6.64 -7.03
C ALA A 49 8.60 7.88 -7.41
N ALA A 50 7.95 9.03 -7.47
CA ALA A 50 8.59 10.31 -7.71
C ALA A 50 8.32 11.26 -6.53
N THR A 51 9.26 12.15 -6.27
CA THR A 51 9.10 13.27 -5.34
C THR A 51 8.99 14.58 -6.11
N THR A 52 8.55 15.64 -5.43
CA THR A 52 8.33 16.96 -6.03
C THR A 52 9.62 17.57 -6.58
N ASP A 53 10.78 17.23 -6.02
CA ASP A 53 12.07 17.72 -6.52
C ASP A 53 12.58 16.99 -7.79
N GLY A 54 11.86 15.95 -8.23
CA GLY A 54 12.20 15.13 -9.39
C GLY A 54 13.06 13.91 -9.07
N THR A 55 13.31 13.59 -7.80
CA THR A 55 13.96 12.33 -7.41
C THR A 55 13.01 11.17 -7.69
N LEU A 56 13.52 10.12 -8.36
CA LEU A 56 12.79 8.88 -8.61
C LEU A 56 13.34 7.74 -7.75
N PHE A 57 12.45 6.86 -7.32
CA PHE A 57 12.76 5.62 -6.61
C PHE A 57 12.18 4.44 -7.37
N ALA A 58 12.95 3.37 -7.52
CA ALA A 58 12.52 2.16 -8.20
C ALA A 58 12.74 0.93 -7.31
N SER A 59 11.71 0.09 -7.17
CA SER A 59 11.85 -1.22 -6.53
C SER A 59 12.50 -2.24 -7.45
N SER A 60 12.90 -3.39 -6.90
CA SER A 60 13.42 -4.54 -7.64
C SER A 60 12.73 -5.81 -7.14
N LEU A 61 11.98 -6.46 -8.04
CA LEU A 61 11.31 -7.71 -7.72
C LEU A 61 12.33 -8.82 -7.43
N THR A 62 13.37 -8.97 -8.26
CA THR A 62 14.27 -10.13 -8.17
C THR A 62 15.29 -10.00 -7.05
N ASN A 63 15.89 -8.82 -6.90
CA ASN A 63 17.00 -8.63 -5.98
C ASN A 63 16.56 -7.96 -4.68
N GLY A 64 15.43 -7.24 -4.68
CA GLY A 64 15.07 -6.36 -3.58
C GLY A 64 15.88 -5.06 -3.58
N GLY A 65 15.78 -4.30 -2.49
CA GLY A 65 16.39 -2.98 -2.39
C GLY A 65 15.63 -1.90 -3.18
N ILE A 66 16.19 -0.70 -3.23
CA ILE A 66 15.64 0.46 -3.93
C ILE A 66 16.75 1.18 -4.69
N ALA A 67 16.56 1.38 -5.99
CA ALA A 67 17.39 2.29 -6.77
C ALA A 67 16.84 3.71 -6.70
N ARG A 68 17.73 4.71 -6.72
CA ARG A 68 17.37 6.13 -6.69
C ARG A 68 17.96 6.85 -7.88
N VAL A 69 17.19 7.75 -8.46
CA VAL A 69 17.63 8.65 -9.53
C VAL A 69 17.52 10.06 -8.99
N LYS A 70 18.65 10.76 -8.86
CA LYS A 70 18.64 12.16 -8.44
C LYS A 70 18.07 13.06 -9.54
N PRO A 71 17.53 14.24 -9.21
CA PRO A 71 17.00 15.16 -10.20
C PRO A 71 18.04 15.45 -11.30
N GLY A 72 17.65 15.23 -12.55
CA GLY A 72 18.51 15.43 -13.73
C GLY A 72 19.58 14.35 -13.98
N ALA A 73 19.68 13.31 -13.15
CA ALA A 73 20.62 12.21 -13.37
C ALA A 73 20.11 11.24 -14.46
N SER A 74 21.02 10.75 -15.31
CA SER A 74 20.71 9.76 -16.38
C SER A 74 20.87 8.31 -15.93
N GLU A 75 21.41 8.07 -14.73
CA GLU A 75 21.64 6.74 -14.19
C GLU A 75 21.16 6.67 -12.74
N ALA A 76 20.60 5.52 -12.37
CA ALA A 76 20.20 5.24 -11.01
C ALA A 76 21.40 4.78 -10.17
N GLU A 77 21.44 5.22 -8.91
CA GLU A 77 22.32 4.67 -7.89
C GLU A 77 21.59 3.61 -7.07
N ALA A 78 22.31 2.57 -6.62
CA ALA A 78 21.79 1.65 -5.63
C ALA A 78 21.73 2.37 -4.27
N TRP A 79 20.52 2.77 -3.84
CA TRP A 79 20.33 3.63 -2.67
C TRP A 79 20.06 2.82 -1.41
N ILE A 80 19.00 2.01 -1.41
CA ILE A 80 18.75 1.01 -0.34
C ILE A 80 19.22 -0.33 -0.86
N LYS A 81 20.18 -0.93 -0.16
CA LYS A 81 20.78 -2.20 -0.58
C LYS A 81 19.79 -3.35 -0.41
N PRO A 82 19.85 -4.40 -1.26
CA PRO A 82 19.15 -5.65 -1.03
C PRO A 82 19.33 -6.17 0.40
N GLY A 83 18.24 -6.56 1.06
CA GLY A 83 18.29 -7.12 2.41
C GLY A 83 18.32 -6.08 3.53
N THR A 84 18.52 -4.79 3.23
CA THR A 84 18.48 -3.73 4.25
C THR A 84 17.14 -3.75 4.99
N PHE A 85 17.20 -3.69 6.32
CA PHE A 85 16.02 -3.68 7.19
C PHE A 85 15.08 -4.88 6.96
N ASP A 86 15.68 -6.05 6.73
CA ASP A 86 15.01 -7.33 6.45
C ASP A 86 14.10 -7.30 5.23
N THR A 87 14.36 -6.40 4.28
CA THR A 87 13.65 -6.40 3.00
C THR A 87 14.01 -7.61 2.16
N ARG A 88 13.06 -8.05 1.34
CA ARG A 88 13.27 -9.05 0.29
C ARG A 88 12.89 -8.46 -1.05
N SER A 89 12.14 -9.18 -1.89
CA SER A 89 11.62 -8.65 -3.15
C SER A 89 10.77 -7.42 -2.87
N THR A 90 11.14 -6.28 -3.45
CA THR A 90 10.43 -5.01 -3.24
C THR A 90 9.44 -4.80 -4.38
N PHE A 91 8.21 -4.45 -4.01
CA PHE A 91 7.06 -4.27 -4.92
C PHE A 91 6.68 -2.77 -4.92
N GLY A 92 5.43 -2.43 -4.62
CA GLY A 92 4.93 -1.07 -4.52
C GLY A 92 5.83 -0.17 -3.68
N VAL A 93 6.12 1.00 -4.23
CA VAL A 93 6.90 2.06 -3.59
C VAL A 93 6.12 3.36 -3.62
N LEU A 94 6.12 4.09 -2.52
CA LEU A 94 5.42 5.36 -2.38
C LEU A 94 6.27 6.35 -1.60
N ALA A 95 6.62 7.47 -2.23
CA ALA A 95 7.30 8.58 -1.57
C ALA A 95 6.28 9.49 -0.90
N ASP A 96 6.21 9.45 0.43
CA ASP A 96 5.35 10.31 1.25
C ASP A 96 6.19 11.47 1.82
N GLU A 97 6.34 12.53 1.01
CA GLU A 97 7.10 13.73 1.39
C GLU A 97 6.53 14.42 2.63
N LYS A 98 5.22 14.28 2.90
CA LYS A 98 4.57 14.92 4.05
C LYS A 98 4.99 14.28 5.37
N SER A 99 5.21 12.96 5.39
CA SER A 99 5.72 12.26 6.57
C SER A 99 7.23 12.05 6.55
N GLY A 100 7.90 12.35 5.43
CA GLY A 100 9.33 12.14 5.25
C GLY A 100 9.69 10.66 5.13
N LEU A 101 8.78 9.83 4.62
CA LEU A 101 8.97 8.38 4.51
C LEU A 101 8.88 7.90 3.06
N LEU A 102 9.75 6.96 2.71
CA LEU A 102 9.55 6.06 1.58
C LEU A 102 8.90 4.77 2.09
N TRP A 103 7.67 4.52 1.66
CA TRP A 103 6.98 3.27 1.93
C TRP A 103 7.30 2.23 0.85
N VAL A 104 7.51 0.99 1.28
CA VAL A 104 7.94 -0.12 0.42
C VAL A 104 7.21 -1.40 0.81
N CYS A 105 6.56 -2.04 -0.14
CA CYS A 105 6.10 -3.41 0.01
C CYS A 105 7.28 -4.39 -0.12
N SER A 106 7.49 -5.25 0.87
CA SER A 106 8.54 -6.28 0.88
C SER A 106 7.93 -7.66 1.02
N ASN A 107 8.21 -8.55 0.09
CA ASN A 107 7.61 -9.88 0.02
C ASN A 107 8.65 -10.99 -0.04
N ASP A 108 8.34 -12.11 0.61
CA ASP A 108 8.92 -13.39 0.29
C ASP A 108 8.32 -13.94 -1.03
N ALA A 109 9.02 -13.68 -2.14
CA ALA A 109 8.66 -14.17 -3.47
C ALA A 109 9.27 -15.55 -3.79
N THR A 110 9.75 -16.30 -2.79
CA THR A 110 10.28 -17.67 -3.00
C THR A 110 9.26 -18.58 -3.70
N PRO A 111 7.95 -18.55 -3.40
CA PRO A 111 6.95 -19.33 -4.12
C PRO A 111 6.84 -19.00 -5.63
N LEU A 112 7.33 -17.83 -6.04
CA LEU A 112 7.40 -17.40 -7.45
C LEU A 112 8.76 -17.70 -8.10
N GLY A 113 9.63 -18.47 -7.43
CA GLY A 113 10.97 -18.81 -7.90
C GLY A 113 12.03 -17.75 -7.62
N VAL A 114 11.71 -16.70 -6.86
CA VAL A 114 12.63 -15.61 -6.53
C VAL A 114 13.15 -15.78 -5.11
N LYS A 115 14.41 -16.19 -4.97
CA LYS A 115 15.02 -16.47 -3.66
C LYS A 115 15.17 -15.21 -2.79
N GLY A 116 15.37 -14.04 -3.38
CA GLY A 116 15.63 -12.81 -2.62
C GLY A 116 16.93 -12.84 -1.80
N PRO A 117 17.23 -11.75 -1.07
CA PRO A 117 18.52 -11.53 -0.42
C PRO A 117 18.69 -12.17 0.98
N ASN A 118 17.61 -12.66 1.60
CA ASN A 118 17.62 -13.31 2.91
C ASN A 118 16.47 -14.34 3.00
N THR A 119 16.26 -14.95 4.18
CA THR A 119 15.28 -16.03 4.41
C THR A 119 14.05 -15.59 5.22
N ILE A 120 13.81 -14.28 5.38
CA ILE A 120 12.68 -13.78 6.18
C ILE A 120 11.36 -14.04 5.46
N GLU A 121 10.44 -14.78 6.07
CA GLU A 121 9.20 -15.22 5.41
C GLU A 121 8.02 -14.25 5.57
N GLY A 122 7.23 -14.13 4.50
CA GLY A 122 5.96 -13.41 4.46
C GLY A 122 6.03 -12.03 3.81
N SER A 123 5.00 -11.22 4.06
CA SER A 123 4.84 -9.89 3.47
C SER A 123 4.84 -8.81 4.54
N PHE A 124 5.50 -7.70 4.24
CA PHE A 124 5.68 -6.58 5.14
C PHE A 124 5.52 -5.26 4.40
N VAL A 125 4.98 -4.27 5.10
CA VAL A 125 5.19 -2.86 4.79
C VAL A 125 6.44 -2.41 5.50
N LYS A 126 7.35 -1.78 4.76
CA LYS A 126 8.57 -1.17 5.27
C LYS A 126 8.48 0.34 5.06
N GLY A 127 8.85 1.11 6.07
CA GLY A 127 8.99 2.57 5.97
C GLY A 127 10.45 2.93 6.19
N PHE A 128 11.03 3.66 5.25
CA PHE A 128 12.39 4.20 5.32
C PHE A 128 12.32 5.71 5.42
N ASP A 129 13.25 6.32 6.14
CA ASP A 129 13.45 7.76 6.11
C ASP A 129 13.79 8.20 4.67
N LEU A 130 13.02 9.13 4.12
CA LEU A 130 13.08 9.50 2.70
C LEU A 130 14.40 10.18 2.32
N THR A 131 15.10 10.77 3.28
CA THR A 131 16.36 11.48 3.04
C THR A 131 17.56 10.52 3.14
N THR A 132 17.58 9.72 4.20
CA THR A 132 18.73 8.90 4.60
C THR A 132 18.63 7.45 4.14
N GLY A 133 17.43 6.94 3.88
CA GLY A 133 17.18 5.54 3.58
C GLY A 133 17.23 4.63 4.82
N GLU A 134 17.23 5.19 6.03
CA GLU A 134 17.25 4.43 7.27
C GLU A 134 15.88 3.79 7.54
N GLY A 135 15.84 2.50 7.88
CA GLY A 135 14.59 1.80 8.19
C GLY A 135 13.95 2.32 9.50
N LYS A 136 12.68 2.71 9.45
CA LYS A 136 11.91 3.25 10.58
C LYS A 136 10.74 2.37 10.98
N ILE A 137 10.06 1.76 10.00
CA ILE A 137 8.79 1.05 10.23
C ILE A 137 8.83 -0.31 9.55
N SER A 138 8.41 -1.35 10.27
CA SER A 138 8.26 -2.70 9.72
C SER A 138 6.97 -3.32 10.25
N ALA A 139 5.92 -3.30 9.44
CA ALA A 139 4.61 -3.84 9.78
C ALA A 139 4.33 -5.09 8.95
N ARG A 140 4.10 -6.22 9.61
CA ARG A 140 3.78 -7.49 8.96
C ARG A 140 2.32 -7.49 8.51
N LEU A 141 2.04 -8.00 7.31
CA LEU A 141 0.65 -8.25 6.92
C LEU A 141 0.04 -9.36 7.81
N PRO A 142 -1.20 -9.18 8.30
CA PRO A 142 -1.77 -10.06 9.34
C PRO A 142 -2.21 -11.42 8.80
N ALA A 143 -2.57 -11.52 7.52
CA ALA A 143 -3.06 -12.75 6.91
C ALA A 143 -1.94 -13.62 6.30
N LYS A 144 -2.22 -14.91 6.13
CA LYS A 144 -1.40 -15.86 5.34
C LYS A 144 -2.32 -16.72 4.46
N PRO A 145 -2.02 -16.94 3.17
CA PRO A 145 -0.96 -16.27 2.42
C PRO A 145 -1.26 -14.79 2.21
N SER A 146 -0.22 -13.99 1.99
CA SER A 146 -0.31 -12.54 1.76
C SER A 146 0.68 -12.12 0.69
N ILE A 147 0.37 -11.03 -0.02
CA ILE A 147 1.31 -10.27 -0.84
C ILE A 147 1.00 -8.80 -0.65
N CYS A 148 1.96 -8.02 -0.17
CA CYS A 148 1.90 -6.56 -0.20
C CYS A 148 2.18 -6.13 -1.63
N ASN A 149 1.19 -5.58 -2.33
CA ASN A 149 1.36 -5.18 -3.73
C ASN A 149 1.63 -3.68 -3.84
N ASP A 150 0.66 -2.85 -3.43
CA ASP A 150 0.75 -1.40 -3.53
C ASP A 150 0.18 -0.68 -2.31
N LEU A 151 0.48 0.62 -2.24
CA LEU A 151 0.37 1.48 -1.07
C LEU A 151 -0.19 2.85 -1.45
N ALA A 152 -1.04 3.42 -0.60
CA ALA A 152 -1.52 4.80 -0.75
C ALA A 152 -1.69 5.46 0.61
N VAL A 153 -1.36 6.75 0.72
CA VAL A 153 -1.63 7.52 1.94
C VAL A 153 -2.97 8.26 1.78
N GLY A 154 -3.88 8.05 2.73
CA GLY A 154 -5.17 8.73 2.74
C GLY A 154 -5.09 10.16 3.31
N PRO A 155 -6.17 10.95 3.17
CA PRO A 155 -6.23 12.32 3.71
C PRO A 155 -6.15 12.36 5.25
N ASP A 156 -6.51 11.27 5.91
CA ASP A 156 -6.37 11.05 7.36
C ASP A 156 -4.91 10.77 7.78
N GLY A 157 -3.99 10.64 6.83
CA GLY A 157 -2.59 10.30 7.05
C GLY A 157 -2.37 8.83 7.40
N ALA A 158 -3.38 7.97 7.25
CA ALA A 158 -3.20 6.54 7.34
C ALA A 158 -2.65 5.98 6.02
N LEU A 159 -1.83 4.94 6.11
CA LEU A 159 -1.35 4.19 4.96
C LEU A 159 -2.31 3.04 4.68
N TYR A 160 -2.79 2.95 3.45
CA TYR A 160 -3.66 1.90 2.94
C TYR A 160 -2.83 0.97 2.05
N VAL A 161 -3.03 -0.33 2.22
CA VAL A 161 -2.16 -1.36 1.67
C VAL A 161 -3.01 -2.44 1.04
N THR A 162 -2.76 -2.74 -0.22
CA THR A 162 -3.43 -3.87 -0.88
C THR A 162 -2.76 -5.17 -0.45
N ASN A 163 -3.56 -6.15 -0.03
CA ASN A 163 -3.11 -7.54 0.08
C ASN A 163 -3.59 -8.27 -1.18
N THR A 164 -2.73 -8.76 -2.07
CA THR A 164 -3.21 -9.37 -3.33
C THR A 164 -3.76 -10.79 -3.14
N LEU A 165 -3.22 -11.54 -2.18
CA LEU A 165 -3.63 -12.94 -1.94
C LEU A 165 -4.83 -13.08 -1.00
N GLN A 166 -5.31 -11.96 -0.45
CA GLN A 166 -6.58 -11.90 0.29
C GLN A 166 -7.38 -10.75 -0.29
N PRO A 167 -8.71 -10.83 -0.41
CA PRO A 167 -9.50 -9.73 -0.93
C PRO A 167 -9.63 -8.58 0.09
N GLN A 168 -8.51 -7.94 0.46
CA GLN A 168 -8.38 -7.03 1.60
C GLN A 168 -7.64 -5.74 1.23
N ILE A 169 -8.14 -4.63 1.76
CA ILE A 169 -7.37 -3.40 1.98
C ILE A 169 -7.05 -3.34 3.46
N LEU A 170 -5.75 -3.29 3.77
CA LEU A 170 -5.24 -3.11 5.12
C LEU A 170 -4.96 -1.63 5.37
N ARG A 171 -4.91 -1.23 6.63
CA ARG A 171 -4.62 0.14 7.05
C ARG A 171 -3.62 0.15 8.19
N LEU A 172 -2.59 0.99 8.06
CA LEU A 172 -1.69 1.37 9.13
C LEU A 172 -2.04 2.80 9.55
N LYS A 173 -2.60 2.96 10.75
CA LYS A 173 -2.92 4.28 11.30
C LYS A 173 -1.64 5.03 11.65
N LYS A 174 -1.66 6.35 11.50
CA LYS A 174 -0.54 7.21 11.92
C LYS A 174 -0.19 6.98 13.40
N GLY A 175 1.09 6.71 13.68
CA GLY A 175 1.60 6.45 15.03
C GLY A 175 1.40 5.02 15.55
N TYR A 176 0.80 4.14 14.75
CA TYR A 176 0.68 2.72 15.07
C TYR A 176 1.73 1.91 14.31
N SER A 177 2.02 0.70 14.79
CA SER A 177 3.01 -0.23 14.21
C SER A 177 2.39 -1.46 13.56
N GLU A 178 1.06 -1.61 13.64
CA GLU A 178 0.35 -2.80 13.17
C GLU A 178 -0.74 -2.44 12.15
N LEU A 179 -0.92 -3.35 11.19
CA LEU A 179 -1.93 -3.24 10.13
C LEU A 179 -3.26 -3.83 10.62
N ASP A 180 -4.34 -3.07 10.48
CA ASP A 180 -5.71 -3.58 10.64
C ASP A 180 -6.38 -3.82 9.29
N VAL A 181 -7.36 -4.73 9.24
CA VAL A 181 -8.18 -4.93 8.04
C VAL A 181 -9.20 -3.81 7.97
N TRP A 182 -9.04 -2.90 7.01
CA TRP A 182 -9.96 -1.78 6.81
C TRP A 182 -11.15 -2.20 5.95
N VAL A 183 -10.90 -2.92 4.87
CA VAL A 183 -11.92 -3.47 3.97
C VAL A 183 -11.58 -4.92 3.66
N GLN A 184 -12.60 -5.78 3.63
CA GLN A 184 -12.53 -7.12 3.08
C GLN A 184 -13.81 -7.38 2.28
N ASP A 185 -13.68 -7.60 0.96
CA ASP A 185 -14.82 -7.75 0.07
C ASP A 185 -14.45 -8.65 -1.11
N ASP A 186 -15.26 -9.68 -1.38
CA ASP A 186 -15.07 -10.63 -2.48
C ASP A 186 -14.94 -9.99 -3.87
N LYS A 187 -15.42 -8.76 -4.06
CA LYS A 187 -15.20 -7.98 -5.30
C LYS A 187 -13.73 -7.69 -5.57
N LEU A 188 -12.88 -7.73 -4.54
CA LEU A 188 -11.44 -7.56 -4.65
C LEU A 188 -10.73 -8.84 -5.13
N LYS A 189 -11.42 -9.98 -5.23
CA LYS A 189 -10.83 -11.24 -5.74
C LYS A 189 -10.48 -11.14 -7.22
N GLY A 190 -9.47 -11.91 -7.64
CA GLY A 190 -9.16 -12.14 -9.07
C GLY A 190 -8.18 -11.17 -9.71
N GLY A 191 -7.38 -10.47 -8.89
CA GLY A 191 -6.23 -9.70 -9.33
C GLY A 191 -4.96 -10.54 -9.35
N LEU A 192 -4.39 -10.82 -10.51
CA LEU A 192 -3.16 -11.62 -10.62
C LEU A 192 -1.92 -10.85 -10.11
N MET A 193 -1.94 -9.51 -10.18
CA MET A 193 -0.85 -8.58 -9.79
C MET A 193 -1.40 -7.21 -9.32
N GLY A 194 -2.48 -7.21 -8.55
CA GLY A 194 -3.15 -5.99 -8.06
C GLY A 194 -4.67 -6.15 -7.97
N LEU A 195 -5.29 -5.54 -6.97
CA LEU A 195 -6.74 -5.65 -6.74
C LEU A 195 -7.53 -4.95 -7.87
N ARG A 196 -8.65 -5.54 -8.29
CA ARG A 196 -9.55 -4.92 -9.27
C ARG A 196 -10.19 -3.65 -8.70
N SER A 197 -9.68 -2.47 -9.09
CA SER A 197 -10.20 -1.16 -8.65
C SER A 197 -11.45 -0.71 -9.42
N ASP A 198 -11.74 -1.29 -10.58
CA ASP A 198 -12.84 -0.92 -11.50
C ASP A 198 -14.25 -1.19 -10.94
N ARG A 199 -14.36 -1.90 -9.80
CA ARG A 199 -15.64 -2.16 -9.12
C ARG A 199 -15.77 -1.53 -7.74
N MET A 200 -14.79 -0.74 -7.29
CA MET A 200 -14.97 0.07 -6.08
C MET A 200 -15.91 1.24 -6.40
N ALA A 201 -17.15 1.16 -5.90
CA ALA A 201 -18.01 2.34 -5.84
C ALA A 201 -17.35 3.41 -4.96
N PRO A 202 -17.44 4.71 -5.30
CA PRO A 202 -16.90 5.77 -4.46
C PRO A 202 -17.53 5.68 -3.07
N CYS A 203 -16.69 5.64 -2.02
CA CYS A 203 -17.14 5.63 -0.63
C CYS A 203 -17.85 6.96 -0.29
N THR A 204 -19.16 7.02 -0.50
CA THR A 204 -20.02 8.02 0.12
C THR A 204 -20.70 7.37 1.33
N SER A 205 -20.07 7.41 2.50
CA SER A 205 -20.78 7.08 3.74
C SER A 205 -20.32 7.92 4.93
N THR A 206 -21.29 8.66 5.45
CA THR A 206 -21.33 9.31 6.76
C THR A 206 -21.06 8.28 7.87
N PRO A 207 -20.45 8.64 9.02
CA PRO A 207 -20.06 7.65 10.03
C PRO A 207 -21.30 7.05 10.70
N SER A 208 -21.54 5.75 10.50
CA SER A 208 -22.54 5.02 11.28
C SER A 208 -22.00 4.73 12.68
N LYS A 209 -22.81 5.04 13.70
CA LYS A 209 -22.57 4.77 15.11
C LYS A 209 -22.17 3.31 15.35
N ALA A 210 -21.19 3.12 16.24
CA ALA A 210 -20.78 1.85 16.78
C ALA A 210 -21.98 1.10 17.39
N ALA A 211 -22.25 -0.10 16.89
CA ALA A 211 -23.15 -1.05 17.53
C ALA A 211 -22.33 -2.00 18.40
N ASN A 212 -22.35 -1.76 19.71
CA ASN A 212 -22.07 -2.80 20.70
C ASN A 212 -23.13 -3.89 20.58
N SER A 213 -22.73 -5.15 20.48
CA SER A 213 -23.57 -6.23 21.00
C SER A 213 -22.70 -7.31 21.63
N SER A 214 -22.83 -7.36 22.95
CA SER A 214 -22.42 -8.43 23.85
C SER A 214 -23.15 -9.74 23.55
N ALA A 215 -22.46 -10.84 23.86
CA ALA A 215 -22.92 -12.21 23.81
C ALA A 215 -24.35 -12.43 24.35
N SER A 216 -25.10 -13.32 23.68
CA SER A 216 -26.22 -14.02 24.32
C SER A 216 -26.35 -15.48 23.83
N ASN A 217 -26.63 -16.31 24.82
CA ASN A 217 -26.61 -17.76 24.96
C ASN A 217 -27.73 -18.48 24.18
N PRO A 218 -27.48 -19.58 23.43
CA PRO A 218 -28.53 -20.35 22.76
C PRO A 218 -29.06 -21.45 23.68
N ASN A 219 -29.96 -21.09 24.59
CA ASN A 219 -30.84 -22.07 25.24
C ASN A 219 -32.14 -21.40 25.66
N ARG A 220 -33.13 -21.41 24.76
CA ARG A 220 -34.53 -21.26 25.17
C ARG A 220 -35.46 -22.01 24.23
N GLU A 221 -36.10 -23.01 24.82
CA GLU A 221 -37.13 -23.87 24.28
C GLU A 221 -38.28 -23.09 23.60
N SER A 222 -38.76 -23.59 22.48
CA SER A 222 -40.14 -23.38 22.04
C SER A 222 -40.80 -24.73 21.78
N ARG A 223 -41.73 -25.05 22.69
CA ARG A 223 -42.57 -26.24 22.80
C ARG A 223 -43.91 -25.98 22.09
N VAL A 224 -44.31 -26.78 21.10
CA VAL A 224 -45.73 -27.13 20.77
C VAL A 224 -45.77 -28.40 19.85
N PRO A 225 -46.88 -29.16 19.68
CA PRO A 225 -46.97 -30.53 20.21
C PRO A 225 -47.38 -31.65 19.22
N SER A 226 -47.07 -32.89 19.64
CA SER A 226 -47.76 -34.18 19.44
C SER A 226 -48.47 -34.53 18.11
N ARG A 227 -48.02 -35.60 17.46
CA ARG A 227 -48.70 -36.92 17.45
C ARG A 227 -47.95 -37.99 16.64
N SER A 228 -47.80 -39.15 17.27
CA SER A 228 -47.91 -40.50 16.69
C SER A 228 -46.94 -40.94 15.58
N LEU A 229 -45.97 -41.80 15.92
CA LEU A 229 -45.95 -43.20 15.46
C LEU A 229 -44.86 -44.00 16.18
N ARG A 230 -45.09 -45.32 16.21
CA ARG A 230 -44.61 -46.32 17.17
C ARG A 230 -43.38 -47.09 16.68
N ARG A 231 -42.65 -47.63 17.70
CA ARG A 231 -41.96 -48.94 17.79
C ARG A 231 -40.49 -49.09 17.32
N HIS A 232 -39.71 -49.56 18.31
CA HIS A 232 -38.63 -50.59 18.30
C HIS A 232 -37.27 -50.13 17.72
N ALA A 233 -36.10 -50.44 18.30
CA ALA A 233 -35.70 -51.55 19.17
C ALA A 233 -34.55 -51.19 20.14
N GLN A 234 -34.43 -52.00 21.20
CA GLN A 234 -33.37 -52.02 22.22
C GLN A 234 -32.10 -52.75 21.77
N SER A 235 -30.93 -52.37 22.32
CA SER A 235 -29.89 -53.25 22.92
C SER A 235 -28.77 -52.33 23.46
N SER A 236 -28.51 -52.16 24.76
CA SER A 236 -27.89 -53.10 25.74
C SER A 236 -26.52 -53.61 25.24
N PHE A 237 -25.40 -53.67 25.99
CA PHE A 237 -25.01 -53.46 27.39
C PHE A 237 -23.45 -53.51 27.37
N ARG A 238 -22.73 -52.57 28.01
CA ARG A 238 -21.90 -52.72 29.23
C ARG A 238 -20.79 -53.81 29.24
N THR A 239 -19.57 -53.42 29.64
CA THR A 239 -18.62 -54.04 30.63
C THR A 239 -17.18 -53.58 30.26
N VAL A 240 -16.39 -52.79 31.01
CA VAL A 240 -15.94 -52.74 32.43
C VAL A 240 -14.55 -53.38 32.63
N LEU A 241 -13.62 -52.55 33.15
CA LEU A 241 -12.38 -52.82 33.93
C LEU A 241 -11.27 -53.66 33.26
N GLY A 242 -9.97 -53.43 33.44
CA GLY A 242 -9.18 -52.61 34.37
C GLY A 242 -7.82 -53.30 34.60
N GLN A 243 -6.80 -52.54 35.05
CA GLN A 243 -5.51 -52.98 35.63
C GLN A 243 -4.47 -53.57 34.64
N THR A 244 -3.15 -53.36 34.74
CA THR A 244 -2.22 -52.79 35.73
C THR A 244 -0.85 -52.54 35.05
N ARG A 245 -0.03 -51.67 35.66
CA ARG A 245 1.37 -51.28 35.29
C ARG A 245 2.41 -52.42 35.51
N PRO A 246 3.73 -52.14 35.57
CA PRO A 246 4.72 -51.98 34.47
C PRO A 246 5.87 -53.00 34.65
N ASP A 247 6.93 -52.95 33.82
CA ASP A 247 8.32 -53.18 34.29
C ASP A 247 9.38 -52.84 33.21
N SER A 248 10.50 -52.31 33.72
CA SER A 248 11.85 -52.06 33.14
C SER A 248 12.03 -51.08 31.99
#